data_AF-A0A2P7THJ1-F1
#
_entry.id   AF-A0A2P7THJ1-F1
#
_cell.length_a   1.000
_cell.length_b   1.000
_cell.length_c   1.000
_cell.angle_alpha   90.00
_cell.angle_beta   90.00
_cell.angle_gamma   90.00
#
_symmetry.space_group_name_H-M   'P 1'
#
loop_
_entity.id
_entity.type
_entity.pdbx_description
1 polymer ?
#
loop_
_entity_poly.entity_id
_entity_poly.type
_entity_poly.pdbx_seq_one_letter_code
_entity_poly.pdbx_strand_id
1 'polypeptide(L)'
;MTNIEIFNLLRFARAYTAEQLPWFSPALFRCRICLTEAVPVAAISTNMDIFFNPKAVALIYTTAGSKEDALKQLAFLWVHEISHILREHAERALEFNADAQLWNIAADLEINDSRWQGTQAPVAFKGIFLKDFKLPEGQIAEWYYRQLSSNAALGQRLIQQHQQGLGDEGSGTHGQPREWELGKSEAQQAAQELSKLEKQVVRRSVAEEIDKEAKRQGNIPEGWSRWAEAVLKP
;
A
#
# COMPACT_ATOMS: atom_id res chain seq x y z
N MET A 1 6.50 -13.70 18.73
CA MET A 1 5.55 -14.43 17.87
C MET A 1 6.34 -15.23 16.85
N THR A 2 5.95 -16.47 16.58
CA THR A 2 6.54 -17.32 15.55
C THR A 2 6.10 -16.88 14.15
N ASN A 3 6.85 -17.25 13.10
CA ASN A 3 6.46 -16.96 11.72
C ASN A 3 5.06 -17.53 11.36
N ILE A 4 4.66 -18.66 11.95
CA ILE A 4 3.33 -19.24 11.75
C ILE A 4 2.24 -18.36 12.37
N GLU A 5 2.45 -17.86 13.59
CA GLU A 5 1.52 -16.94 14.26
C GLU A 5 1.38 -15.63 13.49
N ILE A 6 2.50 -15.07 13.02
CA ILE A 6 2.53 -13.87 12.17
C ILE A 6 1.74 -14.10 10.88
N PHE A 7 2.01 -15.21 10.19
CA PHE A 7 1.32 -15.54 8.94
C PHE A 7 -0.20 -15.68 9.13
N ASN A 8 -0.62 -16.32 10.22
CA ASN A 8 -2.03 -16.46 10.57
C ASN A 8 -2.67 -15.10 10.92
N LEU A 9 -1.96 -14.24 11.66
CA LEU A 9 -2.44 -12.89 11.96
C LEU A 9 -2.66 -12.08 10.68
N LEU A 10 -1.74 -12.14 9.71
CA LEU A 10 -1.88 -11.47 8.42
C LEU A 10 -3.05 -12.02 7.59
N ARG A 11 -3.30 -13.33 7.64
CA ARG A 11 -4.50 -13.94 7.01
C ARG A 11 -5.78 -13.44 7.66
N PHE A 12 -5.82 -13.33 9.00
CA PHE A 12 -6.97 -12.76 9.71
C PHE A 12 -7.14 -11.28 9.37
N ALA A 13 -6.07 -10.51 9.29
CA ALA A 13 -6.12 -9.10 8.89
C ALA A 13 -6.65 -8.94 7.45
N ARG A 14 -6.24 -9.81 6.52
CA ARG A 14 -6.79 -9.84 5.15
C ARG A 14 -8.29 -10.11 5.14
N ALA A 15 -8.75 -11.10 5.90
CA ALA A 15 -10.18 -11.43 6.00
C ALA A 15 -10.97 -10.28 6.65
N TYR A 16 -10.45 -9.68 7.73
CA TYR A 16 -11.01 -8.49 8.35
C TYR A 16 -11.10 -7.31 7.37
N THR A 17 -10.05 -7.08 6.58
CA THR A 17 -10.04 -6.02 5.56
C THR A 17 -11.13 -6.26 4.51
N ALA A 18 -11.32 -7.50 4.06
CA ALA A 18 -12.38 -7.86 3.12
C ALA A 18 -13.79 -7.72 3.72
N GLU A 19 -13.95 -7.87 5.04
CA GLU A 19 -15.21 -7.59 5.73
C GLU A 19 -15.48 -6.08 5.82
N GLN A 20 -14.47 -5.28 6.17
CA GLN A 20 -14.62 -3.83 6.31
C GLN A 20 -14.72 -3.10 4.97
N LEU A 21 -14.01 -3.59 3.95
CA LEU A 21 -13.91 -3.02 2.62
C LEU A 21 -14.16 -4.11 1.55
N PRO A 22 -15.40 -4.62 1.39
CA PRO A 22 -15.69 -5.72 0.47
C PRO A 22 -15.26 -5.44 -0.96
N TRP A 23 -15.34 -4.18 -1.39
CA TRP A 23 -14.93 -3.72 -2.72
C TRP A 23 -13.45 -3.92 -3.02
N PHE A 24 -12.60 -4.08 -2.01
CA PHE A 24 -11.15 -4.28 -2.16
C PHE A 24 -10.76 -5.76 -2.28
N SER A 25 -11.71 -6.68 -2.05
CA SER A 25 -11.49 -8.14 -2.02
C SER A 25 -10.79 -8.69 -3.26
N PRO A 26 -11.13 -8.30 -4.51
CA PRO A 26 -10.45 -8.85 -5.69
C PRO A 26 -8.93 -8.68 -5.65
N ALA A 27 -8.44 -7.54 -5.15
CA ALA A 27 -7.00 -7.30 -5.02
C ALA A 27 -6.39 -8.00 -3.80
N LEU A 28 -7.06 -7.96 -2.64
CA LEU A 28 -6.61 -8.65 -1.41
C LEU A 28 -6.30 -10.13 -1.65
N PHE A 29 -7.19 -10.81 -2.38
CA PHE A 29 -7.06 -12.24 -2.64
C PHE A 29 -6.20 -12.57 -3.86
N ARG A 30 -5.81 -11.58 -4.67
CA ARG A 30 -4.75 -11.77 -5.68
C ARG A 30 -3.36 -11.77 -5.04
N CYS A 31 -3.16 -11.00 -3.98
CA CYS A 31 -1.86 -10.87 -3.32
C CYS A 31 -1.39 -12.15 -2.62
N ARG A 32 -0.09 -12.43 -2.76
CA ARG A 32 0.61 -13.49 -2.02
C ARG A 32 1.39 -12.89 -0.86
N ILE A 33 1.19 -13.45 0.35
CA ILE A 33 1.89 -13.01 1.56
C ILE A 33 3.31 -13.57 1.57
N CYS A 34 4.29 -12.70 1.70
CA CYS A 34 5.70 -13.02 1.88
C CYS A 34 6.20 -12.44 3.22
N LEU A 35 6.91 -13.25 4.02
CA LEU A 35 7.56 -12.76 5.23
C LEU A 35 9.05 -12.52 4.94
N THR A 36 9.56 -11.34 5.30
CA THR A 36 10.97 -11.01 5.17
C THR A 36 11.35 -9.87 6.10
N GLU A 37 12.51 -9.95 6.74
CA GLU A 37 13.04 -8.83 7.55
C GLU A 37 13.76 -7.77 6.71
N ALA A 38 13.90 -7.98 5.39
CA ALA A 38 14.59 -7.06 4.49
C ALA A 38 13.83 -5.74 4.26
N VAL A 39 12.52 -5.72 4.51
CA VAL A 39 11.68 -4.52 4.41
C VAL A 39 11.48 -3.93 5.81
N PRO A 40 11.34 -2.59 5.97
CA PRO A 40 11.16 -2.00 7.30
C PRO A 40 9.84 -2.39 7.98
N VAL A 41 8.72 -2.33 7.25
CA VAL A 41 7.37 -2.65 7.77
C VAL A 41 6.63 -3.55 6.80
N ALA A 42 6.29 -3.01 5.63
CA ALA A 42 5.66 -3.71 4.53
C ALA A 42 6.20 -3.15 3.20
N ALA A 43 5.98 -3.90 2.13
CA ALA A 43 6.33 -3.51 0.76
C ALA A 43 5.50 -4.34 -0.21
N ILE A 44 5.46 -3.96 -1.48
CA ILE A 44 4.80 -4.72 -2.54
C ILE A 44 5.62 -4.75 -3.82
N SER A 45 5.70 -5.91 -4.46
CA SER A 45 6.28 -6.01 -5.80
C SER A 45 5.26 -5.66 -6.88
N THR A 46 5.75 -5.31 -8.07
CA THR A 46 4.90 -5.14 -9.27
C THR A 46 4.05 -6.36 -9.63
N ASN A 47 4.37 -7.54 -9.08
CA ASN A 47 3.63 -8.80 -9.29
C ASN A 47 2.67 -9.15 -8.13
N MET A 48 2.39 -8.20 -7.23
CA MET A 48 1.47 -8.36 -6.10
C MET A 48 1.92 -9.39 -5.05
N ASP A 49 3.23 -9.65 -4.96
CA ASP A 49 3.80 -10.21 -3.74
C ASP A 49 3.85 -9.09 -2.69
N ILE A 50 3.11 -9.26 -1.59
CA ILE A 50 3.13 -8.31 -0.47
C ILE A 50 4.05 -8.86 0.62
N PHE A 51 5.04 -8.06 0.98
CA PHE A 51 6.06 -8.38 1.96
C PHE A 51 5.69 -7.75 3.29
N PHE A 52 5.81 -8.52 4.36
CA PHE A 52 5.65 -8.03 5.72
C PHE A 52 6.89 -8.39 6.55
N ASN A 53 7.40 -7.42 7.29
CA ASN A 53 8.43 -7.67 8.29
C ASN A 53 7.81 -8.36 9.52
N PRO A 54 8.19 -9.61 9.84
CA PRO A 54 7.59 -10.34 10.95
C PRO A 54 7.84 -9.65 12.31
N LYS A 55 8.96 -8.93 12.47
CA LYS A 55 9.24 -8.14 13.68
C LYS A 55 8.33 -6.91 13.76
N ALA A 56 8.08 -6.24 12.64
CA ALA A 56 7.16 -5.10 12.59
C ALA A 56 5.71 -5.52 12.89
N VAL A 57 5.26 -6.64 12.30
CA VAL A 57 3.93 -7.21 12.58
C VAL A 57 3.80 -7.62 14.06
N ALA A 58 4.84 -8.24 14.63
CA ALA A 58 4.86 -8.55 16.07
C ALA A 58 4.76 -7.29 16.93
N LEU A 59 5.51 -6.23 16.59
CA LEU A 59 5.49 -4.96 17.31
C LEU A 59 4.11 -4.30 17.27
N ILE A 60 3.48 -4.24 16.08
CA ILE A 60 2.10 -3.75 15.91
C ILE A 60 1.14 -4.53 16.81
N TYR A 61 1.23 -5.87 16.79
CA TYR A 61 0.37 -6.71 17.62
C TYR A 61 0.57 -6.46 19.12
N THR A 62 1.83 -6.36 19.59
CA THR A 62 2.12 -6.20 21.02
C THR A 62 1.84 -4.80 21.56
N THR A 63 1.86 -3.79 20.69
CA THR A 63 1.61 -2.38 21.08
C THR A 63 0.16 -1.96 20.86
N ALA A 64 -0.63 -2.76 20.15
CA ALA A 64 -2.07 -2.53 19.99
C ALA A 64 -2.81 -2.70 21.34
N GLY A 65 -3.82 -1.86 21.57
CA GLY A 65 -4.66 -1.94 22.78
C GLY A 65 -5.53 -3.21 22.83
N SER A 66 -5.79 -3.82 21.68
CA SER A 66 -6.56 -5.05 21.54
C SER A 66 -6.17 -5.81 20.26
N LYS A 67 -6.64 -7.06 20.14
CA LYS A 67 -6.49 -7.84 18.90
C LYS A 67 -7.19 -7.16 17.72
N GLU A 68 -8.36 -6.56 17.95
CA GLU A 68 -9.08 -5.84 16.90
C GLU A 68 -8.29 -4.61 16.43
N ASP A 69 -7.67 -3.86 17.33
CA ASP A 69 -6.83 -2.72 16.98
C ASP A 69 -5.58 -3.13 16.19
N ALA A 70 -5.02 -4.31 16.47
CA ALA A 70 -3.96 -4.87 15.64
C ALA A 70 -4.46 -5.20 14.23
N LEU A 71 -5.66 -5.77 14.10
CA LEU A 71 -6.27 -6.06 12.79
C LEU A 71 -6.55 -4.79 11.99
N LYS A 72 -7.06 -3.72 12.62
CA LYS A 72 -7.24 -2.39 11.99
C LYS A 72 -5.93 -1.82 11.44
N GLN A 73 -4.85 -1.98 12.20
CA GLN A 73 -3.51 -1.52 11.79
C GLN A 73 -2.92 -2.32 10.64
N LEU A 74 -3.07 -3.64 10.66
CA LEU A 74 -2.62 -4.49 9.57
C LEU A 74 -3.50 -4.34 8.32
N ALA A 75 -4.80 -4.08 8.48
CA ALA A 75 -5.72 -3.78 7.38
C ALA A 75 -5.31 -2.50 6.64
N PHE A 76 -4.86 -1.47 7.37
CA PHE A 76 -4.31 -0.28 6.74
C PHE A 76 -3.12 -0.61 5.85
N LEU A 77 -2.15 -1.41 6.32
CA LEU A 77 -1.00 -1.81 5.52
C LEU A 77 -1.42 -2.61 4.28
N TRP A 78 -2.37 -3.55 4.42
CA TRP A 78 -2.92 -4.27 3.27
C TRP A 78 -3.48 -3.34 2.20
N VAL A 79 -4.29 -2.36 2.59
CA VAL A 79 -4.89 -1.41 1.65
C VAL A 79 -3.82 -0.50 1.06
N HIS A 80 -2.92 0.03 1.89
CA HIS A 80 -1.85 0.93 1.51
C HIS A 80 -0.96 0.31 0.42
N GLU A 81 -0.35 -0.84 0.69
CA GLU A 81 0.56 -1.51 -0.24
C GLU A 81 -0.13 -1.84 -1.57
N ILE A 82 -1.31 -2.48 -1.52
CA ILE A 82 -2.06 -2.82 -2.72
C ILE A 82 -2.45 -1.58 -3.55
N SER A 83 -2.64 -0.44 -2.90
CA SER A 83 -2.99 0.81 -3.58
C SER A 83 -1.91 1.28 -4.54
N HIS A 84 -0.62 0.98 -4.29
CA HIS A 84 0.44 1.29 -5.27
C HIS A 84 0.21 0.59 -6.60
N ILE A 85 -0.24 -0.67 -6.57
CA ILE A 85 -0.53 -1.45 -7.77
C ILE A 85 -1.81 -0.95 -8.44
N LEU A 86 -2.88 -0.70 -7.67
CA LEU A 86 -4.15 -0.25 -8.23
C LEU A 86 -4.05 1.15 -8.88
N ARG A 87 -3.20 2.01 -8.31
CA ARG A 87 -2.92 3.36 -8.82
C ARG A 87 -1.78 3.42 -9.84
N GLU A 88 -1.25 2.27 -10.26
CA GLU A 88 -0.17 2.17 -11.26
C GLU A 88 1.05 3.04 -10.90
N HIS A 89 1.41 3.10 -9.61
CA HIS A 89 2.51 3.97 -9.16
C HIS A 89 3.85 3.61 -9.80
N ALA A 90 4.16 2.32 -9.96
CA ALA A 90 5.38 1.88 -10.64
C ALA A 90 5.43 2.34 -12.11
N GLU A 91 4.35 2.12 -12.86
CA GLU A 91 4.26 2.53 -14.26
C GLU A 91 4.33 4.06 -14.40
N ARG A 92 3.59 4.80 -13.54
CA ARG A 92 3.61 6.27 -13.52
C ARG A 92 4.98 6.83 -13.14
N ALA A 93 5.71 6.21 -12.20
CA ALA A 93 7.07 6.63 -11.84
C ALA A 93 8.02 6.58 -13.04
N LEU A 94 7.92 5.49 -13.81
CA LEU A 94 8.74 5.26 -14.99
C LEU A 94 8.42 6.29 -16.09
N GLU A 95 7.13 6.50 -16.38
CA GLU A 95 6.69 7.49 -17.37
C GLU A 95 7.09 8.92 -16.97
N PHE A 96 7.07 9.22 -15.67
CA PHE A 96 7.44 10.51 -15.13
C PHE A 96 8.97 10.71 -15.00
N ASN A 97 9.76 9.66 -15.24
CA ASN A 97 11.21 9.62 -15.01
C ASN A 97 11.58 10.13 -13.60
N ALA A 98 10.85 9.63 -12.60
CA ALA A 98 10.94 10.10 -11.23
C ALA A 98 12.12 9.49 -10.46
N ASP A 99 12.68 10.26 -9.53
CA ASP A 99 13.54 9.71 -8.49
C ASP A 99 12.72 8.76 -7.59
N ALA A 100 13.19 7.53 -7.41
CA ALA A 100 12.43 6.49 -6.73
C ALA A 100 12.10 6.83 -5.27
N GLN A 101 13.02 7.50 -4.57
CA GLN A 101 12.84 7.82 -3.16
C GLN A 101 11.79 8.92 -2.98
N LEU A 102 11.89 10.00 -3.75
CA LEU A 102 10.90 11.06 -3.75
C LEU A 102 9.54 10.59 -4.28
N TRP A 103 9.55 9.67 -5.25
CA TRP A 103 8.32 9.09 -5.78
C TRP A 103 7.58 8.24 -4.76
N ASN A 104 8.29 7.40 -3.98
CA ASN A 104 7.66 6.63 -2.89
C ASN A 104 6.90 7.57 -1.96
N ILE A 105 7.58 8.60 -1.45
CA ILE A 105 6.96 9.57 -0.55
C ILE A 105 5.73 10.23 -1.19
N ALA A 106 5.82 10.61 -2.46
CA ALA A 106 4.71 11.23 -3.18
C ALA A 106 3.51 10.29 -3.38
N ALA A 107 3.79 9.01 -3.66
CA ALA A 107 2.80 7.95 -3.78
C ALA A 107 2.08 7.68 -2.44
N ASP A 108 2.82 7.66 -1.33
CA ASP A 108 2.23 7.46 0.00
C ASP A 108 1.34 8.62 0.37
N LEU A 109 1.73 9.85 0.02
CA LEU A 109 0.90 11.04 0.22
C LEU A 109 -0.43 10.95 -0.55
N GLU A 110 -0.43 10.45 -1.79
CA GLU A 110 -1.66 10.19 -2.57
C GLU A 110 -2.53 9.11 -1.90
N ILE A 111 -1.92 8.06 -1.39
CA ILE A 111 -2.63 6.92 -0.78
C ILE A 111 -3.22 7.30 0.59
N ASN A 112 -2.41 7.92 1.45
CA ASN A 112 -2.74 8.26 2.84
C ASN A 112 -3.72 9.45 2.96
N ASP A 113 -4.07 10.08 1.85
CA ASP A 113 -5.16 11.04 1.74
C ASP A 113 -6.54 10.39 1.93
N SER A 114 -6.65 9.08 1.66
CA SER A 114 -7.90 8.33 1.83
C SER A 114 -8.13 7.88 3.26
N ARG A 115 -9.38 7.97 3.73
CA ARG A 115 -9.82 7.35 4.99
C ARG A 115 -10.60 6.08 4.70
N TRP A 116 -10.03 4.92 5.00
CA TRP A 116 -10.73 3.65 4.83
C TRP A 116 -11.40 3.20 6.12
N GLN A 117 -12.70 2.95 6.03
CA GLN A 117 -13.50 2.47 7.16
C GLN A 117 -12.93 1.17 7.73
N GLY A 118 -12.91 1.06 9.06
CA GLY A 118 -12.39 -0.12 9.74
C GLY A 118 -10.87 -0.27 9.66
N THR A 119 -10.12 0.73 9.19
CA THR A 119 -8.65 0.71 9.18
C THR A 119 -8.07 1.82 10.06
N GLN A 120 -6.82 1.64 10.48
CA GLN A 120 -6.09 2.65 11.25
C GLN A 120 -4.60 2.58 10.88
N ALA A 121 -3.92 3.71 10.73
CA ALA A 121 -2.48 3.68 10.52
C ALA A 121 -1.73 3.01 11.70
N PRO A 122 -0.66 2.24 11.45
CA PRO A 122 0.15 1.66 12.52
C PRO A 122 0.62 2.71 13.54
N VAL A 123 0.42 2.44 14.83
CA VAL A 123 0.83 3.37 15.90
C VAL A 123 2.35 3.30 16.14
N ALA A 124 2.92 2.11 16.02
CA ALA A 124 4.35 1.87 16.22
C ALA A 124 5.23 2.45 15.10
N PHE A 125 4.66 2.74 13.93
CA PHE A 125 5.39 3.22 12.76
C PHE A 125 4.75 4.51 12.24
N LYS A 126 5.49 5.61 12.29
CA LYS A 126 4.96 6.91 11.85
C LYS A 126 4.93 6.99 10.32
N GLY A 127 3.73 6.84 9.75
CA GLY A 127 3.49 7.10 8.33
C GLY A 127 3.71 8.56 7.92
N ILE A 128 3.65 8.83 6.61
CA ILE A 128 3.69 10.19 6.05
C ILE A 128 2.27 10.65 5.74
N PHE A 129 1.82 11.72 6.39
CA PHE A 129 0.47 12.28 6.20
C PHE A 129 0.52 13.76 5.85
N LEU A 130 -0.37 14.20 4.95
CA LEU A 130 -0.44 15.56 4.42
C LEU A 130 -0.49 16.65 5.51
N LYS A 131 -1.29 16.40 6.55
CA LYS A 131 -1.50 17.32 7.68
C LYS A 131 -0.20 17.68 8.41
N ASP A 132 0.80 16.80 8.40
CA ASP A 132 2.07 17.02 9.07
C ASP A 132 2.97 18.00 8.28
N PHE A 133 2.65 18.24 7.00
CA PHE A 133 3.47 19.00 6.06
C PHE A 133 2.74 20.19 5.40
N LYS A 134 1.50 20.47 5.80
CA LYS A 134 0.65 21.53 5.23
C LYS A 134 0.47 21.41 3.71
N LEU A 135 0.44 20.18 3.21
CA LEU A 135 0.15 19.90 1.81
C LEU A 135 -1.38 19.78 1.61
N PRO A 136 -1.92 20.18 0.46
CA PRO A 136 -3.34 20.05 0.17
C PRO A 136 -3.75 18.58 -0.01
N GLU A 137 -4.97 18.25 0.41
CA GLU A 137 -5.65 16.98 0.17
C GLU A 137 -6.09 16.85 -1.30
N GLY A 138 -6.32 15.62 -1.75
CA GLY A 138 -6.89 15.29 -3.05
C GLY A 138 -5.97 15.44 -4.26
N GLN A 139 -4.65 15.56 -4.08
CA GLN A 139 -3.70 15.62 -5.20
C GLN A 139 -3.16 14.22 -5.55
N ILE A 140 -2.61 14.10 -6.76
CA ILE A 140 -1.98 12.87 -7.26
C ILE A 140 -0.47 12.87 -6.98
N ALA A 141 0.16 11.69 -7.05
CA ALA A 141 1.59 11.49 -6.81
C ALA A 141 2.48 12.43 -7.64
N GLU A 142 2.18 12.69 -8.91
CA GLU A 142 2.97 13.60 -9.75
C GLU A 142 2.95 15.04 -9.21
N TRP A 143 1.82 15.47 -8.66
CA TRP A 143 1.71 16.80 -8.07
C TRP A 143 2.56 16.87 -6.80
N TYR A 144 2.44 15.90 -5.90
CA TYR A 144 3.25 15.85 -4.68
C TYR A 144 4.74 15.74 -5.01
N TYR A 145 5.11 14.88 -5.96
CA TYR A 145 6.49 14.72 -6.43
C TYR A 145 7.08 16.05 -6.94
N ARG A 146 6.32 16.82 -7.73
CA ARG A 146 6.76 18.16 -8.17
C ARG A 146 6.97 19.11 -6.98
N GLN A 147 6.10 19.10 -5.98
CA GLN A 147 6.29 19.93 -4.79
C GLN A 147 7.57 19.54 -4.04
N LEU A 148 7.78 18.25 -3.80
CA LEU A 148 8.95 17.74 -3.09
C LEU A 148 10.26 17.99 -3.86
N SER A 149 10.23 17.86 -5.19
CA SER A 149 11.38 18.11 -6.05
C SER A 149 11.71 19.60 -6.17
N SER A 150 10.70 20.46 -6.21
CA SER A 150 10.88 21.92 -6.34
C SER A 150 11.29 22.58 -5.03
N ASN A 151 10.95 21.98 -3.88
CA ASN A 151 11.28 22.48 -2.55
C ASN A 151 12.25 21.54 -1.84
N ALA A 152 13.55 21.74 -2.06
CA ALA A 152 14.60 20.88 -1.51
C ALA A 152 14.54 20.75 0.03
N ALA A 153 14.16 21.81 0.77
CA ALA A 153 14.05 21.75 2.22
C ALA A 153 12.89 20.84 2.67
N LEU A 154 11.76 20.90 1.98
CA LEU A 154 10.63 19.99 2.22
C LEU A 154 10.99 18.56 1.81
N GLY A 155 11.53 18.36 0.60
CA GLY A 155 11.94 17.05 0.09
C GLY A 155 12.92 16.35 1.03
N GLN A 156 13.99 17.04 1.47
CA GLN A 156 14.96 16.50 2.42
C GLN A 156 14.35 16.15 3.78
N ARG A 157 13.43 16.98 4.28
CA ARG A 157 12.72 16.68 5.53
C ARG A 157 11.88 15.41 5.42
N LEU A 158 11.13 15.23 4.34
CA LEU A 158 10.33 14.01 4.16
C LEU A 158 11.20 12.79 3.90
N ILE A 159 12.30 12.91 3.14
CA ILE A 159 13.29 11.84 2.97
C ILE A 159 13.81 11.37 4.33
N GLN A 160 14.20 12.29 5.20
CA GLN A 160 14.69 11.96 6.54
C GLN A 160 13.63 11.24 7.38
N GLN A 161 12.36 11.69 7.33
CA GLN A 161 11.28 11.01 8.05
C GLN A 161 10.99 9.62 7.45
N HIS A 162 10.96 9.49 6.13
CA HIS A 162 10.72 8.22 5.44
C HIS A 162 11.78 7.19 5.81
N GLN A 163 13.06 7.59 5.87
CA GLN A 163 14.17 6.74 6.28
C GLN A 163 14.11 6.28 7.75
N GLN A 164 13.29 6.90 8.59
CA GLN A 164 13.12 6.55 10.01
C GLN A 164 12.09 5.44 10.25
N GLY A 165 11.74 4.65 9.24
CA GLY A 165 10.91 3.46 9.46
C GLY A 165 10.11 2.94 8.27
N LEU A 166 10.09 3.64 7.13
CA LEU A 166 9.38 3.21 5.92
C LEU A 166 10.38 2.80 4.83
N GLY A 167 11.38 3.65 4.57
CA GLY A 167 12.63 3.36 3.86
C GLY A 167 12.47 3.05 2.36
N ASP A 168 11.77 1.97 2.05
CA ASP A 168 11.59 1.39 0.72
C ASP A 168 10.39 0.41 0.75
N GLU A 169 9.35 0.74 -0.02
CA GLU A 169 8.10 -0.04 -0.08
C GLU A 169 8.01 -0.92 -1.35
N GLY A 170 9.14 -1.11 -2.03
CA GLY A 170 9.29 -2.10 -3.09
C GLY A 170 8.94 -1.63 -4.50
N SER A 171 9.09 -2.54 -5.45
CA SER A 171 8.98 -2.23 -6.88
C SER A 171 7.58 -1.85 -7.33
N GLY A 172 6.55 -2.23 -6.59
CA GLY A 172 5.16 -1.81 -6.85
C GLY A 172 4.98 -0.28 -6.78
N THR A 173 5.88 0.41 -6.07
CA THR A 173 5.83 1.85 -5.90
C THR A 173 6.51 2.63 -7.01
N HIS A 174 7.68 2.19 -7.47
CA HIS A 174 8.52 2.96 -8.41
C HIS A 174 9.13 2.12 -9.55
N GLY A 175 8.77 0.84 -9.68
CA GLY A 175 9.18 -0.03 -10.78
C GLY A 175 10.60 -0.59 -10.72
N GLN A 176 11.32 -0.43 -9.59
CA GLN A 176 12.69 -0.95 -9.46
C GLN A 176 12.69 -2.19 -8.55
N PRO A 177 12.98 -3.40 -9.07
CA PRO A 177 12.98 -4.62 -8.27
C PRO A 177 14.05 -4.61 -7.18
N ARG A 178 13.78 -5.33 -6.10
CA ARG A 178 14.69 -5.51 -4.96
C ARG A 178 15.04 -6.97 -4.76
N GLU A 179 16.16 -7.25 -4.12
CA GLU A 179 16.64 -8.64 -3.92
C GLU A 179 15.62 -9.52 -3.19
N TRP A 180 14.87 -8.96 -2.23
CA TRP A 180 13.82 -9.67 -1.51
C TRP A 180 12.61 -10.06 -2.37
N GLU A 181 12.45 -9.44 -3.55
CA GLU A 181 11.38 -9.76 -4.51
C GLU A 181 11.77 -10.89 -5.47
N LEU A 182 13.06 -11.17 -5.62
CA LEU A 182 13.59 -12.11 -6.63
C LEU A 182 13.58 -13.58 -6.15
N GLY A 183 12.84 -13.91 -5.08
CA GLY A 183 12.52 -15.30 -4.74
C GLY A 183 13.51 -16.03 -3.82
N LYS A 184 14.23 -15.31 -2.95
CA LYS A 184 14.98 -15.93 -1.84
C LYS A 184 14.29 -15.76 -0.47
N SER A 185 12.96 -15.80 -0.42
CA SER A 185 12.29 -15.90 0.87
C SER A 185 12.45 -17.32 1.43
N GLU A 186 12.52 -17.46 2.76
CA GLU A 186 12.73 -18.74 3.46
C GLU A 186 11.68 -19.82 3.11
N ALA A 187 10.59 -19.45 2.44
CA ALA A 187 9.49 -20.33 2.06
C ALA A 187 9.64 -21.03 0.69
N GLN A 188 10.77 -20.89 -0.03
CA GLN A 188 11.06 -21.66 -1.27
C GLN A 188 9.94 -21.68 -2.33
N GLN A 189 9.17 -20.58 -2.46
CA GLN A 189 8.23 -20.41 -3.56
C GLN A 189 8.78 -19.35 -4.51
N ALA A 190 8.83 -19.69 -5.80
CA ALA A 190 9.19 -18.74 -6.84
C ALA A 190 8.35 -17.46 -6.73
N ALA A 191 8.94 -16.33 -7.13
CA ALA A 191 8.23 -15.06 -7.21
C ALA A 191 6.97 -15.22 -8.07
N GLN A 192 5.90 -14.50 -7.72
CA GLN A 192 4.73 -14.46 -8.56
C GLN A 192 5.07 -13.71 -9.85
N GLU A 193 4.54 -14.16 -10.98
CA GLU A 193 4.63 -13.45 -12.26
C GLU A 193 3.21 -13.15 -12.73
N LEU A 194 2.88 -11.86 -12.79
CA LEU A 194 1.59 -11.39 -13.32
C LEU A 194 1.80 -10.77 -14.69
N SER A 195 1.01 -11.23 -15.66
CA SER A 195 0.90 -10.53 -16.93
C SER A 195 0.26 -9.14 -16.72
N LYS A 196 0.54 -8.22 -17.65
CA LYS A 196 -0.14 -6.91 -17.68
C LYS A 196 -1.66 -7.05 -17.70
N LEU A 197 -2.19 -8.04 -18.44
CA LEU A 197 -3.62 -8.29 -18.52
C LEU A 197 -4.19 -8.71 -17.16
N GLU A 198 -3.54 -9.61 -16.42
CA GLU A 198 -4.01 -10.01 -15.10
C GLU A 198 -4.05 -8.84 -14.12
N LYS A 199 -3.05 -7.95 -14.15
CA LYS A 199 -3.05 -6.72 -13.33
C LYS A 199 -4.24 -5.83 -13.69
N GLN A 200 -4.51 -5.64 -14.98
CA GLN A 200 -5.67 -4.86 -15.42
C GLN A 200 -7.02 -5.52 -15.05
N VAL A 201 -7.12 -6.84 -15.09
CA VAL A 201 -8.31 -7.57 -14.63
C VAL A 201 -8.57 -7.32 -13.15
N VAL A 202 -7.53 -7.36 -12.30
CA VAL A 202 -7.66 -7.06 -10.87
C VAL A 202 -8.12 -5.62 -10.66
N ARG A 203 -7.48 -4.66 -11.33
CA ARG A 203 -7.85 -3.23 -11.23
C ARG A 203 -9.29 -3.00 -11.64
N ARG A 204 -9.69 -3.54 -12.79
CA ARG A 204 -11.07 -3.44 -13.27
C ARG A 204 -12.05 -4.10 -12.31
N SER A 205 -11.72 -5.27 -11.75
CA SER A 205 -12.59 -5.97 -10.79
C SER A 205 -12.84 -5.12 -9.53
N VAL A 206 -11.80 -4.48 -8.97
CA VAL A 206 -11.96 -3.56 -7.84
C VAL A 206 -12.81 -2.35 -8.21
N ALA A 207 -12.59 -1.77 -9.39
CA ALA A 207 -13.38 -0.63 -9.86
C ALA A 207 -14.87 -0.99 -10.06
N GLU A 208 -15.17 -2.18 -10.59
CA GLU A 208 -16.54 -2.70 -10.72
C GLU A 208 -17.21 -2.91 -9.36
N GLU A 209 -16.47 -3.39 -8.34
CA GLU A 209 -17.00 -3.52 -6.99
C GLU A 209 -17.24 -2.16 -6.32
N ILE A 210 -16.35 -1.17 -6.54
CA ILE A 210 -16.58 0.21 -6.10
C ILE A 210 -17.86 0.79 -6.71
N ASP A 211 -18.07 0.63 -8.03
CA ASP A 211 -19.29 1.11 -8.71
C ASP A 211 -20.57 0.43 -8.18
N LYS A 212 -20.51 -0.88 -7.87
CA LYS A 212 -21.62 -1.59 -7.23
C LYS A 212 -21.92 -1.07 -5.82
N GLU A 213 -20.87 -0.86 -5.03
CA GLU A 213 -20.99 -0.41 -3.64
C GLU A 213 -21.49 1.05 -3.55
N ALA A 214 -21.00 1.93 -4.43
CA ALA A 214 -21.46 3.31 -4.53
C ALA A 214 -22.96 3.41 -4.83
N LYS A 215 -23.49 2.54 -5.71
CA LYS A 215 -24.93 2.44 -6.01
C LYS A 215 -25.78 1.97 -4.83
N ARG A 216 -25.17 1.27 -3.86
CA ARG A 216 -25.83 0.82 -2.63
C ARG A 216 -25.71 1.81 -1.48
N GLN A 217 -25.26 3.04 -1.75
CA GLN A 217 -24.95 4.07 -0.75
C GLN A 217 -23.87 3.64 0.25
N GLY A 218 -22.92 2.80 -0.18
CA GLY A 218 -21.74 2.46 0.60
C GLY A 218 -20.78 3.65 0.76
N ASN A 219 -19.93 3.57 1.79
CA ASN A 219 -18.98 4.62 2.13
C ASN A 219 -17.67 4.43 1.35
N ILE A 220 -17.62 4.93 0.10
CA ILE A 220 -16.41 4.92 -0.73
C ILE A 220 -15.70 6.28 -0.63
N PRO A 221 -14.39 6.32 -0.32
CA PRO A 221 -13.65 7.58 -0.35
C PRO A 221 -13.67 8.22 -1.75
N GLU A 222 -13.84 9.54 -1.83
CA GLU A 222 -14.03 10.24 -3.10
C GLU A 222 -12.91 9.96 -4.11
N GLY A 223 -11.65 9.92 -3.65
CA GLY A 223 -10.50 9.59 -4.50
C GLY A 223 -10.58 8.19 -5.15
N TRP A 224 -11.19 7.21 -4.47
CA TRP A 224 -11.44 5.87 -5.00
C TRP A 224 -12.64 5.84 -5.95
N SER A 225 -13.69 6.62 -5.67
CA SER A 225 -14.82 6.78 -6.60
C SER A 225 -14.37 7.36 -7.95
N ARG A 226 -13.55 8.43 -7.92
CA ARG A 226 -12.99 9.04 -9.14
C ARG A 226 -12.04 8.09 -9.88
N TRP A 227 -11.19 7.37 -9.14
CA TRP A 227 -10.32 6.35 -9.72
C TRP A 227 -11.11 5.24 -10.42
N ALA A 228 -12.16 4.72 -9.77
CA ALA A 228 -12.98 3.65 -10.33
C ALA A 228 -13.70 4.11 -11.61
N GLU A 229 -14.23 5.34 -11.64
CA GLU A 229 -14.83 5.90 -12.84
C GLU A 229 -13.82 5.96 -14.01
N ALA A 230 -12.60 6.45 -13.75
CA ALA A 230 -11.54 6.51 -14.76
C ALA A 230 -11.13 5.12 -15.28
N VAL A 231 -11.08 4.10 -14.41
CA VAL A 231 -10.76 2.72 -14.81
C VAL A 231 -11.88 2.09 -15.66
N LEU A 232 -13.14 2.38 -15.35
CA LEU A 232 -14.28 1.79 -16.06
C LEU A 232 -14.63 2.52 -17.35
N LYS A 233 -14.28 3.82 -17.44
CA LYS A 233 -14.49 4.70 -18.59
C LYS A 233 -13.17 5.38 -19.00
N PRO A 234 -12.18 4.60 -19.47
CA PRO A 234 -10.85 5.09 -19.82
C PRO A 234 -10.85 5.98 -21.07
#